data_AF-A0A952QPI9-F1
#
_entry.id   AF-A0A952QPI9-F1
#
_cell.length_a   1.000
_cell.length_b   1.000
_cell.length_c   1.000
_cell.angle_alpha   90.00
_cell.angle_beta   90.00
_cell.angle_gamma   90.00
#
_symmetry.space_group_name_H-M   'P 1'
#
loop_
_entity.id
_entity.type
_entity.pdbx_description
1 polymer ?
#
loop_
_entity_poly.entity_id
_entity_poly.type
_entity_poly.pdbx_seq_one_letter_code
_entity_poly.pdbx_strand_id
1 'polypeptide(L)'
;MTTMADAMVLTVPPERLRDPNAFLAREWLVTNGLGGYASQSLLCAPTRRYHGLFVPDLPAPWGRTVMMPRFDDEVLVDGDAVFLSGVEFSDGRLESHLLSVFDGFSREQQTPVWRIRVKGRR
;
A
#
# COMPACT_ATOMS: atom_id res chain seq x y z
N MET A 1 22.57 -22.91 6.36
CA MET A 1 21.64 -23.43 5.33
C MET A 1 20.54 -22.40 5.17
N THR A 2 20.79 -21.37 4.35
CA THR A 2 19.82 -20.30 4.06
C THR A 2 18.77 -20.89 3.12
N THR A 3 17.55 -21.04 3.62
CA THR A 3 16.41 -21.50 2.81
C THR A 3 16.17 -20.54 1.65
N MET A 4 15.85 -21.06 0.45
CA MET A 4 15.53 -20.27 -0.75
C MET A 4 14.37 -19.25 -0.57
N ALA A 5 13.71 -19.22 0.58
CA ALA A 5 12.71 -18.22 0.96
C ALA A 5 13.28 -16.79 1.09
N ASP A 6 14.58 -16.64 1.38
CA ASP A 6 15.25 -15.33 1.51
C ASP A 6 15.51 -14.65 0.14
N ALA A 7 15.28 -15.35 -0.97
CA ALA A 7 15.71 -14.94 -2.31
C ALA A 7 14.80 -13.91 -3.01
N MET A 8 13.69 -13.47 -2.41
CA MET A 8 12.79 -12.52 -3.08
C MET A 8 12.13 -11.52 -2.13
N VAL A 9 12.94 -10.91 -1.27
CA VAL A 9 12.54 -9.73 -0.50
C VAL A 9 13.13 -8.49 -1.16
N LEU A 10 12.28 -7.59 -1.63
CA LEU A 10 12.68 -6.25 -2.06
C LEU A 10 12.37 -5.26 -0.94
N THR A 11 13.37 -4.57 -0.41
CA THR A 11 13.16 -3.49 0.56
C THR A 11 13.30 -2.14 -0.10
N VAL A 12 12.54 -1.16 0.38
CA VAL A 12 12.80 0.25 0.05
C VAL A 12 13.54 0.85 1.26
N PRO A 13 14.76 1.36 1.06
CA PRO A 13 15.50 1.97 2.16
C PRO A 13 14.71 3.13 2.80
N PRO A 14 14.59 3.20 4.15
CA PRO A 14 13.77 4.20 4.83
C PRO A 14 14.11 5.66 4.46
N GLU A 15 15.38 5.95 4.16
CA GLU A 15 15.82 7.28 3.71
C GLU A 15 15.20 7.71 2.37
N ARG A 16 14.64 6.78 1.61
CA ARG A 16 13.90 7.04 0.36
C ARG A 16 12.40 7.25 0.61
N LEU A 17 11.92 7.11 1.84
CA LEU A 17 10.54 7.20 2.28
C LEU A 17 10.41 8.18 3.47
N ARG A 18 10.85 9.43 3.26
CA ARG A 18 10.93 10.45 4.32
C ARG A 18 9.78 11.46 4.34
N ASP A 19 9.04 11.55 3.24
CA ASP A 19 7.98 12.54 3.07
C ASP A 19 6.81 11.92 2.28
N PRO A 20 5.62 12.55 2.30
CA PRO A 20 4.46 11.96 1.66
C PRO A 20 4.61 11.83 0.14
N ASN A 21 5.30 12.75 -0.54
CA ASN A 21 5.52 12.67 -1.99
C ASN A 21 6.35 11.44 -2.35
N ALA A 22 7.34 11.09 -1.52
CA ALA A 22 8.15 9.89 -1.70
C ALA A 22 7.32 8.60 -1.58
N PHE A 23 6.29 8.56 -0.72
CA PHE A 23 5.35 7.44 -0.64
C PHE A 23 4.41 7.41 -1.85
N LEU A 24 3.85 8.56 -2.22
CA LEU A 24 2.92 8.69 -3.35
C LEU A 24 3.58 8.38 -4.70
N ALA A 25 4.86 8.68 -4.85
CA ALA A 25 5.64 8.42 -6.07
C ALA A 25 6.04 6.95 -6.27
N ARG A 26 5.74 6.07 -5.31
CA ARG A 26 6.07 4.64 -5.37
C ARG A 26 4.81 3.82 -5.29
N GLU A 27 4.74 2.82 -6.15
CA GLU A 27 3.57 1.97 -6.29
C GLU A 27 3.94 0.51 -6.01
N TRP A 28 2.97 -0.24 -5.52
CA TRP A 28 3.05 -1.69 -5.40
C TRP A 28 2.00 -2.33 -6.30
N LEU A 29 2.27 -3.57 -6.74
CA LEU A 29 1.39 -4.34 -7.61
C LEU A 29 1.40 -5.81 -7.17
N VAL A 30 0.21 -6.37 -7.00
CA VAL A 30 -0.02 -7.80 -6.76
C VAL A 30 -0.95 -8.31 -7.84
N THR A 31 -0.49 -9.23 -8.68
CA THR A 31 -1.31 -9.82 -9.75
C THR A 31 -1.91 -11.15 -9.30
N ASN A 32 -3.14 -11.45 -9.71
CA ASN A 32 -3.77 -12.76 -9.44
C ASN A 32 -3.43 -13.83 -10.48
N GLY A 33 -2.59 -13.53 -11.49
CA GLY A 33 -2.22 -14.45 -12.58
C GLY A 33 -3.29 -14.65 -13.66
N LEU A 34 -4.48 -14.06 -13.51
CA LEU A 34 -5.62 -14.18 -14.43
C LEU A 34 -5.90 -12.86 -15.19
N GLY A 35 -4.95 -11.92 -15.17
CA GLY A 35 -5.09 -10.58 -15.73
C GLY A 35 -5.61 -9.52 -14.75
N GLY A 36 -6.09 -9.93 -13.57
CA GLY A 36 -6.49 -9.03 -12.49
C GLY A 36 -5.37 -8.69 -11.52
N TYR A 37 -5.54 -7.61 -10.76
CA TYR A 37 -4.54 -7.15 -9.80
C TYR A 37 -5.09 -6.28 -8.67
N ALA A 38 -4.22 -6.05 -7.69
CA ALA A 38 -4.31 -4.99 -6.69
C ALA A 38 -3.07 -4.07 -6.83
N SER A 39 -3.26 -2.76 -6.83
CA SER A 39 -2.18 -1.79 -6.82
C SER A 39 -2.60 -0.46 -6.20
N GLN A 40 -1.67 0.16 -5.46
CA GLN A 40 -1.80 1.52 -4.93
C GLN A 40 -0.42 2.14 -4.76
N SER A 41 -0.38 3.41 -4.30
CA SER A 41 0.85 3.99 -3.78
C SER A 41 1.28 3.30 -2.47
N LEU A 42 2.52 3.51 -2.03
CA LEU A 42 2.97 3.03 -0.72
C LEU A 42 2.23 3.69 0.45
N LEU A 43 1.51 4.79 0.22
CA LEU A 43 0.62 5.41 1.20
C LEU A 43 -0.77 4.76 1.27
N CYS A 44 -1.01 3.72 0.47
CA CYS A 44 -2.34 3.15 0.29
C CYS A 44 -3.39 4.19 -0.20
N ALA A 45 -2.93 5.22 -0.91
CA ALA A 45 -3.76 6.26 -1.50
C ALA A 45 -3.94 5.99 -3.00
N PRO A 46 -5.20 5.94 -3.51
CA PRO A 46 -5.47 5.76 -4.94
C PRO A 46 -5.34 7.09 -5.71
N THR A 47 -4.12 7.44 -6.12
CA THR A 47 -3.80 8.68 -6.85
C THR A 47 -3.75 8.54 -8.38
N ARG A 48 -4.15 7.37 -8.90
CA ARG A 48 -4.14 7.02 -10.33
C ARG A 48 -5.45 6.35 -10.71
N ARG A 49 -5.86 6.50 -11.97
CA ARG A 49 -7.15 6.01 -12.51
C ARG A 49 -7.45 4.53 -12.23
N TYR A 50 -6.41 3.70 -12.17
CA TYR A 50 -6.54 2.25 -11.99
C TYR A 50 -5.85 1.73 -10.72
N HIS A 51 -5.65 2.58 -9.72
CA HIS A 51 -5.35 2.10 -8.37
C HIS A 51 -6.61 1.49 -7.77
N GLY A 52 -6.45 0.30 -7.19
CA GLY A 52 -7.53 -0.49 -6.64
C GLY A 52 -6.98 -1.71 -5.91
N LEU A 53 -7.67 -2.13 -4.86
CA LEU A 53 -7.42 -3.41 -4.19
C LEU A 53 -8.04 -4.60 -4.94
N PHE A 54 -8.98 -4.34 -5.86
CA PHE A 54 -9.48 -5.35 -6.78
C PHE A 54 -9.81 -4.73 -8.14
N VAL A 55 -8.97 -5.02 -9.12
CA VAL A 55 -9.11 -4.62 -10.52
C VAL A 55 -9.05 -5.86 -11.41
N PRO A 56 -10.18 -6.55 -11.67
CA PRO A 56 -10.22 -7.66 -12.61
C PRO A 56 -10.14 -7.18 -14.08
N ASP A 57 -9.66 -8.06 -14.95
CA ASP A 57 -9.79 -7.93 -16.41
C ASP A 57 -11.07 -8.66 -16.85
N LEU A 58 -12.17 -7.91 -16.97
CA LEU A 58 -13.47 -8.48 -17.33
C LEU A 58 -13.55 -8.76 -18.83
N PRO A 59 -14.39 -9.73 -19.26
CA PRO A 59 -14.68 -9.95 -20.67
C PRO A 59 -15.13 -8.68 -21.40
N ALA A 60 -15.03 -8.68 -22.74
CA ALA A 60 -15.53 -7.57 -23.54
C ALA A 60 -17.03 -7.31 -23.26
N PRO A 61 -17.47 -6.04 -23.21
CA PRO A 61 -16.73 -4.81 -23.52
C PRO A 61 -16.05 -4.14 -22.31
N TRP A 62 -16.07 -4.74 -21.12
CA TRP A 62 -15.74 -4.03 -19.88
C TRP A 62 -14.23 -3.89 -19.61
N GLY A 63 -13.44 -4.94 -19.83
CA GLY A 63 -12.00 -4.93 -19.56
C GLY A 63 -11.66 -4.59 -18.10
N ARG A 64 -10.55 -3.88 -17.88
CA ARG A 64 -10.09 -3.47 -16.54
C ARG A 64 -11.11 -2.55 -15.86
N THR A 65 -11.68 -3.06 -14.77
CA THR A 65 -12.70 -2.37 -13.98
C THR A 65 -12.25 -2.25 -12.54
N VAL A 66 -12.25 -1.04 -11.97
CA VAL A 66 -11.95 -0.84 -10.54
C VAL A 66 -13.18 -1.23 -9.74
N MET A 67 -13.18 -2.42 -9.15
CA MET A 67 -14.30 -2.91 -8.33
C MET A 67 -14.15 -2.56 -6.85
N MET A 68 -12.90 -2.53 -6.35
CA MET A 68 -12.60 -2.14 -4.97
C MET A 68 -11.47 -1.13 -4.98
N PRO A 69 -11.74 0.18 -4.81
CA PRO A 69 -10.72 1.21 -4.95
C PRO A 69 -9.73 1.25 -3.78
N ARG A 70 -10.22 1.14 -2.54
CA ARG A 70 -9.42 1.22 -1.31
C ARG A 70 -10.18 0.68 -0.10
N PHE A 71 -9.45 0.45 0.99
CA PHE A 71 -10.00 0.36 2.33
C PHE A 71 -9.58 1.58 3.16
N ASP A 72 -10.40 1.88 4.16
CA ASP A 72 -10.07 2.77 5.26
C ASP A 72 -9.62 1.89 6.44
N ASP A 73 -8.31 1.67 6.54
CA ASP A 73 -7.74 0.77 7.55
C ASP A 73 -7.30 1.58 8.77
N GLU A 74 -7.68 1.11 9.96
CA GLU A 74 -7.26 1.68 11.23
C GLU A 74 -6.78 0.62 12.22
N VAL A 75 -5.88 1.01 13.11
CA VAL A 75 -5.47 0.21 14.27
C VAL A 75 -5.78 0.97 15.55
N LEU A 76 -6.42 0.29 16.49
CA LEU A 76 -6.74 0.81 17.81
C LEU A 76 -5.70 0.35 18.84
N VAL A 77 -4.98 1.29 19.46
CA VAL A 77 -3.97 0.98 20.49
C VAL A 77 -4.19 1.87 21.71
N ASP A 78 -4.53 1.25 22.84
CA ASP A 78 -4.81 1.92 24.12
C ASP A 78 -5.80 3.08 23.97
N GLY A 79 -6.86 2.88 23.18
CA GLY A 79 -7.93 3.85 22.95
C GLY A 79 -7.69 4.85 21.80
N ASP A 80 -6.50 4.90 21.22
CA ASP A 80 -6.20 5.80 20.09
C ASP A 80 -6.33 5.09 18.75
N ALA A 81 -7.01 5.72 17.79
CA ALA A 81 -7.14 5.26 16.42
C ALA A 81 -6.01 5.80 15.53
N VAL A 82 -5.35 4.90 14.80
CA VAL A 82 -4.29 5.24 13.84
C VAL A 82 -4.73 4.81 12.44
N PHE A 83 -5.02 5.78 11.57
CA PHE A 83 -5.36 5.53 10.16
C PHE A 83 -4.13 5.14 9.36
N LEU A 84 -4.13 3.93 8.80
CA LEU A 84 -3.02 3.38 8.03
C LEU A 84 -3.16 3.60 6.53
N SER A 85 -4.36 3.91 6.05
CA SER A 85 -4.60 4.29 4.65
C SER A 85 -4.39 5.79 4.42
N GLY A 86 -4.10 6.15 3.17
CA GLY A 86 -3.98 7.54 2.73
C GLY A 86 -5.15 7.97 1.84
N VAL A 87 -5.52 9.25 1.96
CA VAL A 87 -6.47 9.90 1.05
C VAL A 87 -5.86 11.20 0.55
N GLU A 88 -5.82 11.37 -0.77
CA GLU A 88 -5.54 12.66 -1.42
C GLU A 88 -6.85 13.28 -1.89
N PHE A 89 -7.12 14.50 -1.43
CA PHE A 89 -8.31 15.27 -1.79
C PHE A 89 -8.01 16.13 -3.02
N SER A 90 -9.07 16.55 -3.72
CA SER A 90 -8.94 17.36 -4.95
C SER A 90 -8.28 18.74 -4.75
N ASP A 91 -8.25 19.23 -3.51
CA ASP A 91 -7.57 20.47 -3.11
C ASP A 91 -6.08 20.26 -2.75
N GLY A 92 -5.57 19.04 -2.90
CA GLY A 92 -4.19 18.67 -2.60
C GLY A 92 -3.94 18.32 -1.13
N ARG A 93 -4.97 18.34 -0.26
CA ARG A 93 -4.83 17.84 1.10
C ARG A 93 -4.58 16.34 1.10
N LEU A 94 -3.67 15.89 1.96
CA LEU A 94 -3.36 14.49 2.17
C LEU A 94 -3.61 14.11 3.62
N GLU A 95 -4.44 13.09 3.86
CA GLU A 95 -4.74 12.57 5.19
C GLU A 95 -4.22 11.14 5.32
N SER A 96 -3.35 10.92 6.31
CA SER A 96 -2.87 9.59 6.73
C SER A 96 -2.08 9.71 8.04
N HIS A 97 -2.18 8.73 8.94
CA HIS A 97 -1.26 8.59 10.08
C HIS A 97 -0.08 7.66 9.76
N LEU A 98 -0.07 6.99 8.60
CA LEU A 98 0.91 5.96 8.28
C LEU A 98 2.36 6.45 8.45
N LEU A 99 2.67 7.66 7.99
CA LEU A 99 4.03 8.22 8.06
C LEU A 99 4.55 8.36 9.49
N SER A 100 3.68 8.72 10.45
CA SER A 100 4.11 8.94 11.84
C SER A 100 4.40 7.64 12.58
N VAL A 101 3.88 6.52 12.06
CA VAL A 101 4.06 5.18 12.65
C VAL A 101 4.85 4.24 11.75
N PHE A 102 5.36 4.69 10.61
CA PHE A 102 6.06 3.84 9.64
C PHE A 102 7.45 3.43 10.14
N ASP A 103 7.76 2.13 10.06
CA ASP A 103 9.06 1.53 10.43
C ASP A 103 9.77 0.86 9.25
N GLY A 104 9.06 0.57 8.16
CA GLY A 104 9.67 0.07 6.94
C GLY A 104 8.69 -0.56 5.96
N PHE A 105 9.18 -0.78 4.74
CA PHE A 105 8.46 -1.47 3.68
C PHE A 105 9.32 -2.58 3.07
N SER A 106 8.71 -3.73 2.86
CA SER A 106 9.25 -4.83 2.06
C SER A 106 8.19 -5.34 1.09
N ARG A 107 8.62 -5.89 -0.04
CA ARG A 107 7.81 -6.78 -0.86
C ARG A 107 8.38 -8.18 -0.69
N GLU A 108 7.62 -9.02 -0.03
CA GLU A 108 7.94 -10.42 0.22
C GLU A 108 7.24 -11.26 -0.84
N GLN A 109 8.01 -11.73 -1.82
CA GLN A 109 7.48 -12.30 -3.05
C GLN A 109 6.53 -11.34 -3.80
N GLN A 110 5.23 -11.59 -3.82
CA GLN A 110 4.22 -10.69 -4.39
C GLN A 110 3.49 -9.88 -3.32
N THR A 111 3.76 -10.10 -2.03
CA THR A 111 3.02 -9.48 -0.94
C THR A 111 3.73 -8.20 -0.51
N PRO A 112 3.11 -7.01 -0.66
CA PRO A 112 3.61 -5.80 -0.05
C PRO A 112 3.37 -5.84 1.47
N VAL A 113 4.39 -5.50 2.24
CA VAL A 113 4.41 -5.56 3.71
C VAL A 113 4.87 -4.22 4.25
N TRP A 114 4.01 -3.62 5.06
CA TRP A 114 4.32 -2.43 5.84
C TRP A 114 4.60 -2.86 7.27
N ARG A 115 5.71 -2.39 7.82
CA ARG A 115 5.99 -2.47 9.25
C ARG A 115 5.70 -1.13 9.86
N ILE A 116 4.91 -1.15 10.92
CA ILE A 116 4.57 0.05 11.69
C ILE A 116 4.98 -0.14 13.14
N ARG A 117 5.15 0.97 13.86
CA ARG A 117 5.35 0.99 15.30
C ARG A 117 4.40 1.99 15.94
N VAL A 118 3.51 1.49 16.80
CA VAL A 118 2.49 2.29 17.48
C VAL A 118 2.66 2.12 18.99
N LYS A 119 2.88 3.21 19.72
CA LYS A 119 3.10 3.21 21.19
C LYS A 119 4.12 2.16 21.67
N GLY A 120 5.21 1.99 20.92
CA GLY A 120 6.28 1.02 21.23
C GLY A 120 5.99 -0.44 20.83
N ARG A 121 4.81 -0.74 20.26
CA ARG A 121 4.42 -2.06 19.74
C ARG A 121 4.69 -2.12 18.24
N ARG A 122 5.14 -3.27 17.73
CA ARG A 122 5.39 -3.52 16.31
C ARG A 122 4.39 -4.53 15.78
#